data_AF-A0A6P0SL37-F1
#
_entry.id   AF-A0A6P0SL37-F1
#
_cell.length_a   1.000
_cell.length_b   1.000
_cell.length_c   1.000
_cell.angle_alpha   90.00
_cell.angle_beta   90.00
_cell.angle_gamma   90.00
#
_symmetry.space_group_name_H-M   'P 1'
#
loop_
_entity.id
_entity.type
_entity.pdbx_description
1 polymer ?
#
loop_
_entity_poly.entity_id
_entity_poly.type
_entity_poly.pdbx_seq_one_letter_code
_entity_poly.pdbx_strand_id
1 'polypeptide(L)'
;MNEVVVNEVVVNEVVVSVGSNIEPDKNVNLAKYNLSITDNFVNQSRFYITKPIGFTEQPDFLNGAFLIHTEDGFETFRKKLKKVEIDQGRVKQSNKNGPRCIDLDIVVWNRKIVDPDFYQRDFIKKTVLELIPDLKV
;
A
#
# COMPACT_ATOMS: atom_id res chain seq x y z
N MET A 1 -15.57 -16.27 -40.71
CA MET A 1 -14.30 -15.79 -40.13
C MET A 1 -14.63 -15.41 -38.70
N ASN A 2 -14.14 -16.17 -37.71
CA ASN A 2 -14.38 -15.83 -36.32
C ASN A 2 -13.41 -14.71 -35.94
N GLU A 3 -13.94 -13.55 -35.58
CA GLU A 3 -13.14 -12.47 -34.99
C GLU A 3 -12.53 -12.98 -33.69
N VAL A 4 -11.21 -12.98 -33.63
CA VAL A 4 -10.47 -13.18 -32.39
C VAL A 4 -10.66 -11.89 -31.60
N VAL A 5 -11.52 -11.93 -30.58
CA VAL A 5 -11.63 -10.84 -29.60
C VAL A 5 -10.34 -10.85 -28.79
N VAL A 6 -9.43 -9.94 -29.12
CA VAL A 6 -8.26 -9.65 -28.29
C VAL A 6 -8.76 -8.80 -27.13
N ASN A 7 -8.94 -9.40 -25.97
CA ASN A 7 -9.21 -8.63 -24.75
C ASN A 7 -7.93 -7.85 -24.40
N GLU A 8 -7.97 -6.52 -24.51
CA GLU A 8 -6.90 -5.68 -24.00
C GLU A 8 -6.81 -5.86 -22.47
N VAL A 9 -5.67 -6.34 -22.01
CA VAL A 9 -5.37 -6.42 -20.58
C VAL A 9 -5.10 -5.00 -20.09
N VAL A 10 -6.00 -4.48 -19.26
CA VAL A 10 -5.84 -3.16 -18.64
C VAL A 10 -4.91 -3.30 -17.45
N VAL A 11 -3.73 -2.67 -17.53
CA VAL A 11 -2.77 -2.57 -16.43
C VAL A 11 -3.00 -1.26 -15.67
N ASN A 12 -3.20 -1.36 -14.36
CA ASN A 12 -3.40 -0.23 -13.47
C ASN A 12 -2.11 0.10 -12.70
N GLU A 13 -1.78 1.38 -12.62
CA GLU A 13 -0.70 1.89 -11.78
C GLU A 13 -1.25 2.26 -10.40
N VAL A 14 -0.69 1.67 -9.34
CA VAL A 14 -1.16 1.86 -7.98
C VAL A 14 -0.02 2.20 -7.04
N VAL A 15 -0.22 3.22 -6.20
CA VAL A 15 0.64 3.49 -5.05
C VAL A 15 -0.06 3.03 -3.78
N VAL A 16 0.61 2.13 -3.06
CA VAL A 16 0.14 1.57 -1.78
C VAL A 16 0.97 2.18 -0.65
N SER A 17 0.32 2.84 0.30
CA SER A 17 0.95 3.22 1.57
C SER A 17 1.19 1.97 2.40
N VAL A 18 2.36 1.90 3.05
CA VAL A 18 2.81 0.75 3.83
C VAL A 18 3.18 1.22 5.22
N GLY A 19 2.61 0.60 6.26
CA GLY A 19 2.92 0.90 7.64
C GLY A 19 3.06 -0.36 8.50
N SER A 20 4.07 -0.40 9.37
CA SER A 20 4.24 -1.48 10.34
C SER A 20 4.91 -0.99 11.63
N ASN A 21 4.49 -1.51 12.77
CA ASN A 21 5.16 -1.28 14.06
C ASN A 21 5.34 -2.54 14.91
N ILE A 22 5.08 -3.73 14.35
CA ILE A 22 5.44 -5.03 14.92
C ILE A 22 6.42 -5.67 13.94
N GLU A 23 7.64 -6.00 14.37
CA GLU A 23 8.70 -6.56 13.52
C GLU A 23 8.78 -5.88 12.12
N PRO A 24 8.91 -4.53 12.06
CA PRO A 24 8.58 -3.77 10.85
C PRO A 24 9.39 -4.17 9.62
N ASP A 25 10.71 -4.34 9.72
CA ASP A 25 11.55 -4.75 8.59
C ASP A 25 11.12 -6.11 8.02
N LYS A 26 10.79 -7.07 8.89
CA LYS A 26 10.33 -8.40 8.48
C LYS A 26 8.98 -8.31 7.76
N ASN A 27 8.02 -7.61 8.34
CA ASN A 27 6.67 -7.56 7.80
C ASN A 27 6.55 -6.72 6.52
N VAL A 28 7.32 -5.64 6.39
CA VAL A 28 7.39 -4.86 5.16
C VAL A 28 8.00 -5.68 4.02
N ASN A 29 9.11 -6.38 4.29
CA ASN A 29 9.75 -7.24 3.28
C ASN A 29 8.87 -8.42 2.87
N LEU A 30 8.14 -9.02 3.81
CA LEU A 30 7.19 -10.08 3.52
C LEU A 30 6.02 -9.57 2.66
N ALA A 31 5.50 -8.38 2.94
CA ALA A 31 4.41 -7.78 2.15
C ALA A 31 4.86 -7.49 0.72
N LYS A 32 6.07 -6.94 0.56
CA LYS A 32 6.71 -6.75 -0.75
C LYS A 32 6.82 -8.07 -1.51
N TYR A 33 7.36 -9.10 -0.87
CA TYR A 33 7.51 -10.43 -1.49
C TYR A 33 6.15 -10.98 -1.94
N ASN A 34 5.14 -10.99 -1.07
CA ASN A 34 3.81 -11.50 -1.36
C ASN A 34 3.15 -10.78 -2.54
N LEU A 35 3.25 -9.45 -2.60
CA LEU A 35 2.69 -8.66 -3.69
C LEU A 35 3.48 -8.86 -5.00
N SER A 36 4.79 -9.06 -4.93
CA SER A 36 5.63 -9.32 -6.12
C SER A 36 5.37 -10.68 -6.78
N ILE A 37 4.71 -11.61 -6.07
CA ILE A 37 4.32 -12.92 -6.65
C ILE A 37 3.12 -12.77 -7.58
N THR A 38 2.19 -11.88 -7.25
CA THR A 38 0.90 -11.76 -7.95
C THR A 38 0.80 -10.56 -8.87
N ASP A 39 1.67 -9.56 -8.68
CA ASP A 39 1.63 -8.28 -9.37
C ASP A 39 3.05 -7.82 -9.72
N ASN A 40 3.15 -6.91 -10.69
CA ASN A 40 4.43 -6.35 -11.07
C ASN A 40 4.83 -5.26 -10.07
N PHE A 41 5.70 -5.61 -9.13
CA PHE A 41 6.30 -4.66 -8.18
C PHE A 41 7.33 -3.79 -8.89
N VAL A 42 7.05 -2.48 -9.00
CA VAL A 42 7.87 -1.57 -9.80
C VAL A 42 8.95 -0.91 -8.94
N ASN A 43 8.58 -0.34 -7.79
CA ASN A 43 9.51 0.40 -6.94
C ASN A 43 8.97 0.57 -5.50
N GLN A 44 9.81 1.08 -4.61
CA GLN A 44 9.44 1.51 -3.26
C GLN A 44 10.04 2.88 -2.93
N SER A 45 9.36 3.65 -2.09
CA SER A 45 9.92 4.88 -1.52
C SER A 45 10.96 4.56 -0.43
N ARG A 46 11.57 5.61 0.12
CA ARG A 46 12.30 5.48 1.39
C ARG A 46 11.31 5.19 2.51
N PHE A 47 11.79 4.46 3.51
CA PHE A 47 11.03 4.22 4.74
C PHE A 47 11.41 5.22 5.82
N TYR A 48 10.40 5.66 6.57
CA TYR A 48 10.49 6.68 7.60
C TYR A 48 9.91 6.17 8.90
N ILE A 49 10.61 6.42 10.01
CA ILE A 49 10.06 6.21 11.34
C ILE A 49 9.16 7.39 11.70
N THR A 50 7.91 7.11 12.07
CA THR A 50 6.95 8.14 12.52
C THR A 50 6.29 7.74 13.83
N LYS A 51 5.90 8.74 14.62
CA LYS A 51 5.13 8.50 15.85
C LYS A 51 3.72 7.97 15.52
N PRO A 52 3.16 7.09 16.37
CA PRO A 52 1.78 6.64 16.23
C PRO A 52 0.79 7.82 16.37
N ILE A 53 -0.33 7.76 15.65
CA ILE A 53 -1.40 8.75 15.71
C ILE A 53 -2.59 8.17 16.48
N GLY A 54 -3.19 8.95 17.37
CA GLY A 54 -4.34 8.55 18.18
C GLY A 54 -3.93 7.77 19.42
N PHE A 55 -3.70 6.45 19.30
CA PHE A 55 -3.22 5.64 20.43
C PHE A 55 -1.70 5.71 20.50
N THR A 56 -1.12 6.43 21.45
CA THR A 56 0.33 6.73 21.42
C THR A 56 1.18 5.78 22.25
N GLU A 57 0.59 4.98 23.13
CA GLU A 57 1.28 3.98 23.96
C GLU A 57 1.59 2.70 23.16
N GLN A 58 2.36 2.84 22.10
CA GLN A 58 2.79 1.75 21.21
C GLN A 58 4.11 2.09 20.51
N PRO A 59 4.79 1.11 19.88
CA PRO A 59 5.99 1.38 19.11
C PRO A 59 5.75 2.33 17.94
N ASP A 60 6.81 3.05 17.55
CA ASP A 60 6.83 3.89 16.35
C ASP A 60 6.61 3.05 15.09
N PHE A 61 6.05 3.68 14.05
CA PHE A 61 5.78 3.05 12.77
C PHE A 61 6.95 3.22 11.81
N LEU A 62 7.32 2.15 11.11
CA LEU A 62 8.03 2.21 9.84
C LEU A 62 7.01 2.41 8.72
N ASN A 63 7.02 3.59 8.10
CA ASN A 63 6.10 3.96 7.03
C ASN A 63 6.84 4.17 5.71
N GLY A 64 6.22 3.74 4.61
CA GLY A 64 6.73 3.87 3.25
C GLY A 64 5.59 3.75 2.23
N ALA A 65 5.96 3.48 0.99
CA ALA A 65 5.00 3.22 -0.08
C ALA A 65 5.59 2.31 -1.15
N PHE A 66 4.73 1.55 -1.82
CA PHE A 66 5.05 0.71 -2.96
C PHE A 66 4.38 1.23 -4.22
N LEU A 67 5.10 1.18 -5.34
CA LEU A 67 4.55 1.37 -6.68
C LEU A 67 4.40 0.00 -7.33
N ILE A 68 3.17 -0.35 -7.71
CA ILE A 68 2.82 -1.66 -8.25
C ILE A 68 2.00 -1.44 -9.53
N HIS A 69 2.22 -2.30 -10.52
CA HIS A 69 1.35 -2.44 -11.68
C HIS A 69 0.53 -3.73 -11.53
N THR A 70 -0.79 -3.62 -11.66
CA THR A 70 -1.72 -4.74 -11.45
C THR A 70 -2.79 -4.81 -12.54
N GLU A 71 -3.16 -6.02 -12.95
CA GLU A 71 -4.29 -6.25 -13.86
C GLU A 71 -5.64 -6.26 -13.09
N ASP A 72 -5.59 -6.25 -11.76
CA ASP A 72 -6.80 -6.22 -10.94
C ASP A 72 -7.52 -4.87 -11.04
N GLY A 73 -8.84 -4.92 -11.00
CA GLY A 73 -9.65 -3.74 -10.69
C GLY A 73 -9.47 -3.29 -9.24
N PHE A 74 -9.80 -2.02 -8.98
CA PHE A 74 -9.60 -1.35 -7.67
C PHE A 74 -10.07 -2.18 -6.46
N GLU A 75 -11.32 -2.65 -6.48
CA GLU A 75 -11.89 -3.40 -5.35
C GLU A 75 -11.28 -4.80 -5.19
N THR A 76 -10.86 -5.43 -6.29
CA THR A 76 -10.15 -6.73 -6.25
C THR A 76 -8.77 -6.55 -5.62
N PHE A 77 -8.02 -5.53 -6.06
CA PHE A 77 -6.72 -5.21 -5.51
C PHE A 77 -6.81 -4.81 -4.03
N ARG A 78 -7.81 -4.01 -3.65
CA ARG A 78 -8.08 -3.65 -2.25
C ARG A 78 -8.31 -4.89 -1.38
N LYS A 79 -9.10 -5.86 -1.84
CA LYS A 79 -9.31 -7.13 -1.13
C LYS A 79 -8.03 -7.96 -1.04
N LYS A 80 -7.20 -7.96 -2.09
CA LYS A 80 -5.88 -8.60 -2.08
C LYS A 80 -4.99 -8.00 -0.99
N LEU A 81 -4.91 -6.67 -0.88
CA LEU A 81 -4.15 -6.01 0.19
C LEU A 81 -4.62 -6.45 1.58
N LYS A 82 -5.94 -6.44 1.83
CA LYS A 82 -6.49 -6.90 3.12
C LYS A 82 -6.23 -8.38 3.37
N LYS A 83 -6.17 -9.22 2.33
CA LYS A 83 -5.75 -10.62 2.47
C LYS A 83 -4.28 -10.72 2.89
N VAL A 84 -3.37 -9.96 2.27
CA VAL A 84 -1.94 -9.93 2.66
C VAL A 84 -1.79 -9.52 4.13
N GLU A 85 -2.53 -8.52 4.57
CA GLU A 85 -2.52 -8.10 5.98
C GLU A 85 -2.95 -9.22 6.93
N ILE A 86 -4.06 -9.91 6.62
CA ILE A 86 -4.59 -11.02 7.42
C ILE A 86 -3.59 -12.18 7.45
N ASP A 87 -3.05 -12.56 6.30
CA ASP A 87 -2.07 -13.65 6.17
C ASP A 87 -0.76 -13.34 6.94
N GLN A 88 -0.43 -12.06 7.11
CA GLN A 88 0.69 -11.57 7.94
C GLN A 88 0.32 -11.36 9.42
N GLY A 89 -0.83 -11.85 9.85
CA GLY A 89 -1.23 -11.84 11.25
C GLY A 89 -1.90 -10.55 11.72
N ARG A 90 -2.43 -9.71 10.81
CA ARG A 90 -3.32 -8.61 11.22
C ARG A 90 -4.56 -9.19 11.87
N VAL A 91 -4.61 -9.11 13.19
CA VAL A 91 -5.78 -9.47 13.99
C VAL A 91 -6.73 -8.29 14.09
N LYS A 92 -8.04 -8.54 14.03
CA LYS A 92 -9.05 -7.51 14.26
C LYS A 92 -9.00 -7.11 15.74
N GLN A 93 -8.48 -5.91 16.02
CA GLN A 93 -8.41 -5.36 17.36
C GLN A 93 -9.64 -4.50 17.68
N SER A 94 -10.00 -4.41 18.96
CA SER A 94 -11.01 -3.47 19.45
C SER A 94 -10.56 -2.01 19.24
N ASN A 95 -9.26 -1.75 19.35
CA ASN A 95 -8.64 -0.48 19.03
C ASN A 95 -8.17 -0.45 17.57
N LYS A 96 -8.87 0.31 16.72
CA LYS A 96 -8.47 0.52 15.31
C LYS A 96 -7.07 1.12 15.14
N ASN A 97 -6.59 1.86 16.15
CA ASN A 97 -5.30 2.51 16.14
C ASN A 97 -4.19 1.68 16.79
N GLY A 98 -4.45 0.45 17.24
CA GLY A 98 -3.45 -0.37 17.92
C GLY A 98 -2.30 -0.88 17.03
N PRO A 99 -1.32 -1.58 17.61
CA PRO A 99 -0.16 -2.10 16.88
C PRO A 99 -0.55 -3.09 15.79
N ARG A 100 0.16 -3.07 14.67
CA ARG A 100 -0.15 -3.89 13.48
C ARG A 100 1.12 -4.42 12.81
N CYS A 101 1.06 -5.70 12.41
CA CYS A 101 2.12 -6.36 11.65
C CYS A 101 2.34 -5.67 10.31
N ILE A 102 1.26 -5.36 9.59
CA ILE A 102 1.31 -4.60 8.35
C ILE A 102 -0.03 -3.91 8.10
N ASP A 103 0.02 -2.76 7.46
CA ASP A 103 -1.10 -1.95 7.02
C ASP A 103 -0.80 -1.48 5.60
N LEU A 104 -1.73 -1.78 4.70
CA LEU A 104 -1.61 -1.58 3.27
C LEU A 104 -2.89 -0.88 2.78
N ASP A 105 -2.74 0.36 2.33
CA ASP A 105 -3.84 1.17 1.84
C ASP A 105 -3.51 1.79 0.48
N ILE A 106 -4.49 1.79 -0.43
CA ILE A 106 -4.34 2.37 -1.77
C ILE A 106 -4.43 3.88 -1.64
N VAL A 107 -3.37 4.60 -2.02
CA VAL A 107 -3.33 6.07 -1.97
C VAL A 107 -3.57 6.69 -3.34
N VAL A 108 -2.98 6.10 -4.38
CA VAL A 108 -3.12 6.55 -5.77
C VAL A 108 -3.55 5.38 -6.64
N TRP A 109 -4.52 5.62 -7.52
CA TRP A 109 -4.95 4.68 -8.56
C TRP A 109 -4.98 5.39 -9.91
N ASN A 110 -4.17 4.93 -10.87
CA ASN A 110 -4.06 5.51 -12.22
C ASN A 110 -3.92 7.03 -12.19
N ARG A 111 -2.87 7.52 -11.50
CA ARG A 111 -2.56 8.94 -11.30
C ARG A 111 -3.65 9.76 -10.57
N LYS A 112 -4.68 9.14 -10.02
CA LYS A 112 -5.71 9.81 -9.19
C LYS A 112 -5.47 9.50 -7.72
N ILE A 113 -5.43 10.54 -6.90
CA ILE A 113 -5.41 10.41 -5.44
C ILE A 113 -6.79 9.91 -5.01
N VAL A 114 -6.84 8.78 -4.32
CA VAL A 114 -8.08 8.13 -3.86
C VAL A 114 -8.20 8.08 -2.34
N ASP A 115 -7.09 8.26 -1.62
CA ASP A 115 -7.07 8.35 -0.16
C ASP A 115 -6.88 9.81 0.29
N PRO A 116 -7.84 10.41 1.02
CA PRO A 116 -7.71 11.77 1.53
C PRO A 116 -6.56 11.94 2.54
N ASP A 117 -6.05 10.88 3.16
CA ASP A 117 -4.90 10.98 4.06
C ASP A 117 -3.64 11.45 3.34
N PHE A 118 -3.58 11.35 2.00
CA PHE A 118 -2.55 12.01 1.19
C PHE A 118 -2.41 13.51 1.49
N TYR A 119 -3.51 14.21 1.74
CA TYR A 119 -3.50 15.65 2.03
C TYR A 119 -3.31 15.97 3.53
N GLN A 120 -3.48 14.98 4.41
CA GLN A 120 -3.48 15.16 5.87
C GLN A 120 -2.21 14.63 6.54
N ARG A 121 -1.44 13.78 5.85
CA ARG A 121 -0.27 13.08 6.39
C ARG A 121 0.94 13.38 5.53
N ASP A 122 1.84 14.22 6.04
CA ASP A 122 3.05 14.61 5.31
C ASP A 122 3.90 13.43 4.87
N PHE A 123 3.99 12.38 5.68
CA PHE A 123 4.77 11.19 5.33
C PHE A 123 4.18 10.44 4.13
N ILE A 124 2.84 10.36 4.01
CA ILE A 124 2.16 9.73 2.87
C ILE A 124 2.40 10.55 1.61
N LYS A 125 2.17 11.86 1.68
CA LYS A 125 2.43 12.76 0.55
C LYS A 125 3.86 12.62 0.06
N LYS A 126 4.81 12.63 0.99
CA LYS A 126 6.24 12.52 0.68
C LYS A 126 6.57 11.19 0.00
N THR A 127 6.14 10.06 0.56
CA THR A 127 6.46 8.73 0.01
C THR A 127 5.82 8.50 -1.36
N VAL A 128 4.61 9.04 -1.60
CA VAL A 128 3.97 9.01 -2.92
C VAL A 128 4.73 9.86 -3.93
N LEU A 129 5.12 11.09 -3.58
CA LEU A 129 5.86 11.99 -4.49
C LEU A 129 7.30 11.52 -4.75
N GLU A 130 7.88 10.69 -3.88
CA GLU A 130 9.15 10.00 -4.17
C GLU A 130 9.00 8.97 -5.31
N LEU A 131 7.83 8.34 -5.43
CA LEU A 131 7.52 7.33 -6.44
C LEU A 131 6.98 7.93 -7.73
N ILE A 132 6.19 9.00 -7.61
CA ILE A 132 5.55 9.69 -8.74
C ILE A 132 5.76 11.21 -8.58
N PRO A 133 6.96 11.74 -8.89
CA PRO A 133 7.32 13.13 -8.63
C PRO A 133 6.51 14.17 -9.41
N ASP A 134 5.93 13.78 -10.54
CA ASP A 134 5.13 14.61 -11.43
C ASP A 134 3.61 14.43 -11.21
N LEU A 135 3.20 13.76 -10.12
CA LEU A 135 1.78 13.61 -9.77
C LEU A 135 1.13 14.98 -9.59
N LYS A 136 0.03 15.22 -10.29
CA LYS A 136 -0.76 16.46 -10.16
C LYS A 136 -1.58 16.40 -8.88
N VAL A 137 -1.38 17.36 -7.99
CA VAL A 137 -2.03 17.51 -6.67
C VAL A 137 -3.03 18.66 -6.70
#